data_AF-A0A519Y1S8-F1
#
_entry.id   AF-A0A519Y1S8-F1
#
_cell.length_a   1.000
_cell.length_b   1.000
_cell.length_c   1.000
_cell.angle_alpha   90.00
_cell.angle_beta   90.00
_cell.angle_gamma   90.00
#
_symmetry.space_group_name_H-M   'P 1'
#
loop_
_entity.id
_entity.type
_entity.pdbx_description
1 polymer ?
#
loop_
_entity_poly.entity_id
_entity_poly.type
_entity_poly.pdbx_seq_one_letter_code
_entity_poly.pdbx_strand_id
1 'polypeptide(L)' 'MLAALRPEEKMQLVMGMGFYPSGFPTGALPPGIPSDREVPEKVPGAAGHTHVIARLGIPSLTLSDGPAGVRIVPHSGRR' A
#
# COMPACT_ATOMS: atom_id res chain seq x y z
N MET A 1 3.38 -6.86 21.69
CA MET A 1 3.11 -6.00 20.52
C MET A 1 1.61 -5.72 20.34
N LEU A 2 0.75 -6.73 20.14
CA LEU A 2 -0.69 -6.52 19.84
C LEU A 2 -1.45 -5.69 20.90
N ALA A 3 -1.16 -5.89 22.19
CA ALA A 3 -1.79 -5.11 23.27
C ALA A 3 -1.40 -3.62 23.28
N ALA A 4 -0.30 -3.25 22.61
CA ALA A 4 0.18 -1.86 22.54
C ALA A 4 -0.47 -1.05 21.41
N LEU A 5 -1.27 -1.69 20.54
CA LEU A 5 -1.97 -1.03 19.44
C LEU A 5 -3.19 -0.27 19.95
N ARG A 6 -3.32 0.99 19.54
CA ARG A 6 -4.57 1.76 19.65
C ARG A 6 -5.66 1.15 18.74
N PRO A 7 -6.95 1.36 19.03
CA PRO A 7 -8.04 0.87 18.15
C PRO A 7 -7.85 1.28 16.67
N GLU A 8 -7.43 2.52 16.42
CA GLU A 8 -7.20 3.05 15.08
C GLU A 8 -6.02 2.33 14.39
N GLU A 9 -4.95 2.05 15.14
CA GLU A 9 -3.80 1.28 14.64
C GLU A 9 -4.18 -0.16 14.29
N LYS A 10 -5.17 -0.74 14.99
CA LYS A 10 -5.69 -2.08 14.64
C LYS A 10 -6.50 -2.05 13.35
N MET A 11 -7.32 -1.01 13.16
CA MET A 11 -8.07 -0.82 11.91
C MET A 11 -7.11 -0.64 10.73
N GLN A 12 -6.08 0.19 10.89
CA GLN A 12 -5.03 0.40 9.89
C GLN A 12 -4.25 -0.88 9.56
N LEU A 13 -4.02 -1.76 10.54
CA LEU A 13 -3.28 -3.01 10.33
C LEU A 13 -4.03 -4.01 9.45
N VAL A 14 -5.37 -3.98 9.45
CA VAL A 14 -6.22 -4.90 8.66
C VAL A 14 -6.73 -4.29 7.36
N MET A 15 -6.39 -3.03 7.09
CA MET A 15 -6.77 -2.29 5.89
C MET A 15 -5.54 -1.96 5.05
N GLY A 16 -5.60 -2.21 3.74
CA GLY A 16 -4.62 -1.67 2.80
C GLY A 16 -4.86 -0.19 2.55
N MET A 17 -3.81 0.54 2.14
CA MET A 17 -3.88 1.96 1.78
C MET A 17 -4.53 2.23 0.41
N GLY A 18 -5.34 1.28 -0.08
CA GLY A 18 -5.98 1.34 -1.39
C GLY A 18 -5.09 0.93 -2.57
N PHE A 19 -5.73 0.84 -3.73
CA PHE A 19 -5.12 0.58 -5.03
C PHE A 19 -5.61 1.67 -5.98
N TYR A 20 -4.69 2.42 -6.60
CA TYR A 20 -5.03 3.58 -7.43
C TYR A 20 -4.38 3.48 -8.82
N PRO A 21 -4.83 2.53 -9.66
CA PRO A 21 -4.26 2.32 -10.98
C PRO A 21 -4.50 3.52 -11.88
N SER A 22 -3.45 3.95 -12.58
CA SER A 22 -3.55 4.97 -13.63
C SER A 22 -4.52 4.52 -14.73
N GLY A 23 -5.41 5.42 -15.15
CA GLY A 23 -6.37 5.15 -16.23
C GLY A 23 -7.72 4.60 -15.78
N PHE A 24 -7.92 4.31 -14.50
CA PHE A 24 -9.26 4.03 -13.97
C PHE A 24 -10.02 5.34 -13.70
N PRO A 25 -11.32 5.42 -14.05
CA PRO A 25 -12.11 6.60 -13.77
C PRO A 25 -12.23 6.84 -12.26
N THR A 26 -12.25 8.11 -11.85
CA THR A 26 -12.48 8.48 -10.46
C THR A 26 -13.81 7.89 -9.97
N GLY A 27 -13.79 7.15 -8.86
CA GLY A 27 -14.96 6.48 -8.29
C GLY A 27 -15.22 5.06 -8.82
N ALA A 28 -14.40 4.54 -9.74
CA ALA A 28 -14.50 3.15 -10.20
C ALA A 28 -14.13 2.13 -9.10
N LEU A 29 -13.30 2.54 -8.14
CA LEU A 29 -12.92 1.75 -6.99
C LEU A 29 -13.59 2.30 -5.73
N PRO A 30 -13.88 1.44 -4.72
CA PRO A 30 -14.38 1.88 -3.44
C PRO A 30 -13.52 3.01 -2.86
N PRO A 31 -14.13 4.00 -2.17
CA PRO A 31 -13.37 5.04 -1.52
C PRO A 31 -12.45 4.43 -0.44
N GLY A 32 -11.17 4.80 -0.49
CA GLY A 32 -10.21 4.55 0.58
C GLY A 32 -10.14 5.72 1.55
N ILE A 33 -9.20 5.69 2.50
CA ILE A 33 -8.93 6.84 3.38
C ILE A 33 -8.27 7.93 2.51
N PRO A 34 -8.78 9.17 2.46
CA PRO A 34 -8.24 10.19 1.56
C PRO A 34 -6.75 10.47 1.73
N SER A 35 -6.23 10.41 2.96
CA SER A 35 -4.80 10.61 3.28
C SER A 35 -3.90 9.54 2.70
N ASP A 36 -4.41 8.33 2.44
CA ASP A 36 -3.59 7.22 1.94
C ASP A 36 -3.08 7.49 0.53
N ARG A 37 -3.83 8.26 -0.26
CA ARG A 37 -3.42 8.69 -1.61
C ARG A 37 -2.21 9.63 -1.61
N GLU A 38 -1.92 10.27 -0.48
CA GLU A 38 -0.78 11.17 -0.33
C GLU A 38 0.51 10.41 -0.03
N VAL A 39 0.42 9.11 0.30
CA VAL A 39 1.58 8.26 0.55
C VAL A 39 2.08 7.70 -0.78
N PRO A 40 3.28 8.09 -1.25
CA PRO A 40 3.80 7.63 -2.54
C PRO A 40 4.16 6.14 -2.50
N GLU A 41 3.94 5.45 -3.61
CA GLU A 41 4.38 4.06 -3.77
C GLU A 41 5.90 3.96 -3.69
N LYS A 42 6.41 3.13 -2.78
CA LYS A 42 7.85 2.80 -2.71
C LYS A 42 8.30 1.97 -3.92
N VAL A 43 7.43 1.10 -4.43
CA VAL A 43 7.69 0.24 -5.59
C VAL A 43 6.58 0.50 -6.61
N PRO A 44 6.86 1.26 -7.68
CA PRO A 44 5.86 1.61 -8.68
C PRO A 44 5.19 0.37 -9.30
N GLY A 45 3.86 0.37 -9.35
CA GLY A 45 3.07 -0.70 -9.97
C GLY A 45 2.83 -1.93 -9.10
N ALA A 46 3.28 -1.91 -7.84
CA ALA A 46 2.90 -2.89 -6.84
C ALA A 46 1.37 -2.93 -6.65
N ALA A 47 0.85 -4.04 -6.13
CA ALA A 47 -0.59 -4.23 -5.97
C ALA A 47 -1.17 -3.43 -4.79
N GLY A 48 -0.37 -3.19 -3.75
CA GLY A 48 -0.79 -2.39 -2.61
C GLY A 48 0.27 -2.37 -1.51
N HIS A 49 -0.03 -1.62 -0.44
CA HIS A 49 0.85 -1.50 0.70
C HIS A 49 0.10 -1.26 2.01
N THR A 50 0.71 -1.65 3.13
CA THR A 50 0.10 -1.57 4.48
C THR A 50 0.42 -0.25 5.17
N HIS A 51 -0.44 0.18 6.09
CA HIS A 51 -0.17 1.33 6.94
C HIS A 51 1.08 1.14 7.81
N VAL A 52 1.80 2.25 8.05
CA VAL A 52 2.95 2.31 8.98
C VAL A 52 2.47 2.56 10.41
N ILE A 53 3.09 1.92 11.40
CA ILE A 53 2.89 2.21 12.82
C ILE A 53 4.24 2.54 13.45
N ALA A 54 4.73 3.75 13.15
CA ALA A 54 6.10 4.17 13.45
C ALA A 54 6.46 4.08 14.94
N ARG A 55 5.52 4.42 15.84
CA ARG A 55 5.72 4.35 17.30
C ARG A 55 6.06 2.95 17.80
N LEU A 56 5.56 1.91 17.10
CA LEU A 56 5.84 0.51 17.42
C LEU A 56 6.92 -0.11 16.52
N GLY A 57 7.54 0.68 15.63
CA GLY A 57 8.55 0.19 14.69
C GLY A 57 8.00 -0.75 13.61
N ILE A 58 6.70 -0.69 13.31
CA ILE A 58 6.08 -1.51 12.26
C ILE A 58 6.16 -0.74 10.93
N PRO A 59 6.93 -1.21 9.93
CA PRO A 59 7.05 -0.53 8.65
C PRO A 59 5.83 -0.79 7.76
N SER A 60 5.68 0.04 6.73
CA SER A 60 4.81 -0.29 5.60
C SER A 60 5.39 -1.47 4.81
N LEU A 61 4.56 -2.44 4.49
CA LEU A 61 4.90 -3.57 3.63
C LEU A 61 4.33 -3.34 2.24
N THR A 62 5.11 -3.67 1.21
CA THR A 62 4.68 -3.63 -0.19
C THR A 62 4.31 -5.04 -0.66
N LEU A 63 3.15 -5.18 -1.29
CA LEU A 63 2.64 -6.43 -1.83
C LEU A 63 2.48 -6.30 -3.35
N SER A 64 2.83 -7.37 -4.07
CA SER A 64 2.79 -7.41 -5.53
C SER A 64 2.23 -8.75 -5.98
N ASP A 65 1.50 -8.74 -7.10
CA ASP A 65 1.07 -9.98 -7.74
C ASP A 65 2.25 -10.77 -8.28
N GLY A 66 2.06 -12.08 -8.50
CA GLY A 66 3.04 -12.82 -9.28
C GLY A 66 2.94 -14.33 -9.48
N PRO A 67 1.79 -14.95 -9.82
CA PRO A 67 1.79 -16.34 -10.25
C PRO A 67 2.79 -16.65 -11.38
N ALA A 68 3.04 -15.70 -12.28
CA ALA A 68 4.00 -15.81 -13.40
C ALA A 68 5.32 -15.02 -13.18
N GLY A 69 5.57 -14.57 -11.95
CA GLY A 69 6.67 -13.66 -11.62
C GLY A 69 6.18 -12.29 -11.13
N VAL A 70 7.09 -11.54 -10.50
CA VAL A 70 6.77 -10.29 -9.81
C VAL A 70 6.23 -9.22 -10.78
N ARG A 71 5.00 -8.76 -10.56
CA ARG A 71 4.34 -7.72 -11.36
C ARG A 71 4.57 -6.32 -10.78
N ILE A 72 5.59 -5.62 -11.27
CA ILE A 72 5.87 -4.20 -10.95
C ILE A 72 6.16 -3.42 -12.22
N VAL A 73 6.20 -2.08 -12.15
CA VAL A 73 6.75 -1.27 -13.25
C VAL A 73 8.26 -1.50 -13.28
N PRO A 74 8.81 -2.11 -14.34
CA PRO A 74 10.23 -2.38 -14.42
C PRO A 74 10.99 -1.07 -14.58
N HIS A 75 12.00 -0.86 -13.74
CA HIS A 75 13.03 0.12 -14.04
C HIS A 75 14.03 -0.52 -14.98
N SER A 76 14.03 -0.13 -16.25
CA SER A 76 15.13 -0.45 -17.16
C SER A 76 16.36 0.29 -16.69
N GLY A 77 17.23 -0.39 -15.93
CA GLY A 77 18.58 0.07 -15.67
C GLY A 77 19.40 0.01 -16.95
N ARG A 78 19.12 0.89 -17.93
CA ARG A 78 20.12 1.22 -18.94
C ARG A 78 21.25 1.94 -18.20
N ARG A 79 22.35 1.22 -17.98
CA ARG A 79 23.67 1.84 -17.84
C ARG A 79 24.09 2.40 -19.19
#